data_AF-A0A3C0Q499-F1
#
_entry.id   AF-A0A3C0Q499-F1
#
_cell.length_a   1.000
_cell.length_b   1.000
_cell.length_c   1.000
_cell.angle_alpha   90.00
_cell.angle_beta   90.00
_cell.angle_gamma   90.00
#
_symmetry.space_group_name_H-M   'P 1'
#
loop_
_entity.id
_entity.type
_entity.pdbx_description
1 polymer ?
#
loop_
_entity_poly.entity_id
_entity_poly.type
_entity_poly.pdbx_seq_one_letter_code
_entity_poly.pdbx_strand_id
1 'polypeptide(L)' 'MIVCVCRDISESDIKTHLAQNPQSLGKAWAIVSENISGEPPVCADGKGRCTECATGLMELYDAPKCCL' A
#
# COMPACT_ATOMS: atom_id res chain seq x y z
N MET A 1 -1.37 -11.46 4.37
CA MET A 1 -0.89 -10.78 5.59
C MET A 1 -1.65 -9.47 5.73
N ILE A 2 -2.07 -9.07 6.94
CA ILE A 2 -2.64 -7.72 7.15
C ILE A 2 -1.51 -6.71 7.20
N VAL A 3 -1.57 -5.70 6.34
CA VAL A 3 -0.53 -4.65 6.19
C VAL A 3 -0.92 -3.42 7.00
N CYS A 4 -2.22 -3.11 7.05
CA CYS A 4 -2.73 -2.06 7.91
C CYS A 4 -3.99 -2.47 8.65
N VAL A 5 -3.85 -2.74 9.95
CA VAL A 5 -4.96 -3.18 10.82
C VAL A 5 -6.01 -2.07 10.99
N CYS A 6 -5.58 -0.80 11.08
CA CYS A 6 -6.49 0.33 11.29
C CYS A 6 -7.46 0.57 10.13
N ARG A 7 -7.15 0.02 8.95
CA ARG A 7 -7.93 0.18 7.72
C ARG A 7 -8.37 -1.17 7.14
N ASP A 8 -8.11 -2.26 7.86
CA ASP A 8 -8.30 -3.63 7.42
C ASP A 8 -7.72 -3.91 6.01
N ILE A 9 -6.58 -3.28 5.69
CA ILE A 9 -5.94 -3.44 4.38
C ILE A 9 -4.96 -4.61 4.45
N SER A 10 -5.20 -5.60 3.62
CA SER A 10 -4.30 -6.73 3.44
C SER A 10 -3.33 -6.52 2.28
N GLU A 11 -2.27 -7.32 2.25
CA GLU A 11 -1.34 -7.37 1.13
C GLU A 11 -2.06 -7.68 -0.20
N SER A 12 -3.11 -8.50 -0.16
CA SER A 12 -3.89 -8.88 -1.34
C SER A 12 -4.66 -7.69 -1.92
N ASP A 13 -5.14 -6.79 -1.07
CA ASP A 13 -5.86 -5.58 -1.50
C ASP A 13 -4.89 -4.61 -2.18
N ILE A 14 -3.69 -4.46 -1.61
CA ILE A 14 -2.60 -3.65 -2.22
C ILE A 14 -2.21 -4.24 -3.58
N LYS A 15 -1.98 -5.56 -3.66
CA LYS A 15 -1.68 -6.25 -4.93
C LYS A 15 -2.77 -6.02 -5.98
N THR A 16 -4.03 -6.22 -5.59
CA THR A 16 -5.17 -6.09 -6.51
C THR A 16 -5.31 -4.65 -6.98
N HIS A 17 -5.18 -3.68 -6.08
CA HIS A 17 -5.24 -2.28 -6.42
C HIS A 17 -4.11 -1.86 -7.39
N LEU A 18 -2.86 -2.24 -7.11
CA LEU A 18 -1.72 -1.91 -7.97
C LEU A 18 -1.81 -2.61 -9.34
N ALA A 19 -2.34 -3.83 -9.39
CA ALA A 19 -2.56 -4.53 -10.66
C ALA A 19 -3.62 -3.85 -11.53
N GLN A 20 -4.67 -3.30 -10.93
CA GLN A 20 -5.72 -2.55 -11.62
C GLN A 20 -5.31 -1.10 -11.93
N ASN A 21 -4.42 -0.54 -11.11
CA ASN A 21 -3.98 0.86 -11.16
C ASN A 21 -2.46 0.94 -11.18
N PRO A 22 -1.80 0.55 -12.28
CA PRO A 22 -0.33 0.59 -12.37
C PRO A 22 0.23 2.01 -12.18
N GLN A 23 -0.56 3.07 -12.42
CA GLN A 23 -0.19 4.46 -12.13
C GLN A 23 -0.05 4.79 -10.63
N SER A 24 -0.53 3.90 -9.75
CA SER A 24 -0.36 3.98 -8.30
C SER A 24 1.02 3.46 -7.84
N LEU A 25 1.79 2.81 -8.72
CA LEU A 25 3.19 2.47 -8.46
C LEU A 25 4.02 3.75 -8.28
N GLY A 26 4.93 3.76 -7.30
CA GLY A 26 5.71 4.94 -6.92
C GLY A 26 4.93 6.07 -6.25
N LYS A 27 3.62 5.92 -5.98
CA LYS A 27 2.84 6.89 -5.18
C LYS A 27 3.06 6.66 -3.69
N ALA A 28 2.84 7.70 -2.90
CA ALA A 28 2.87 7.60 -1.44
C ALA A 28 1.77 6.64 -0.95
N TRP A 29 2.08 5.83 0.06
CA TRP A 29 1.11 4.94 0.72
C TRP A 29 -0.19 5.65 1.08
N ALA A 30 -0.11 6.90 1.55
CA ALA A 30 -1.27 7.71 1.89
C ALA A 30 -2.33 7.72 0.77
N ILE A 31 -1.90 7.97 -0.47
CA ILE A 31 -2.79 8.04 -1.64
C ILE A 31 -3.40 6.66 -1.93
N VAL A 32 -2.57 5.61 -1.87
CA VAL A 32 -3.01 4.24 -2.17
C VAL A 32 -3.98 3.71 -1.11
N SER A 33 -3.69 3.98 0.17
CA SER A 33 -4.54 3.57 1.28
C SER A 33 -5.92 4.22 1.24
N GLU A 34 -5.99 5.50 0.84
CA GLU A 34 -7.24 6.22 0.66
C GLU A 34 -8.04 5.66 -0.52
N ASN A 35 -7.38 5.33 -1.62
CA ASN A 35 -8.06 4.71 -2.76
C ASN A 35 -8.56 3.28 -2.49
N ILE A 36 -7.89 2.52 -1.62
CA ILE A 36 -8.31 1.17 -1.24
C ILE A 36 -9.45 1.21 -0.22
N SER A 37 -9.31 2.01 0.84
CA SER A 37 -10.25 2.04 1.96
C SER A 37 -11.39 3.05 1.80
N GLY A 38 -11.25 4.01 0.88
CA GLY A 38 -12.19 5.13 0.72
C GLY A 38 -12.11 6.17 1.84
N GLU A 39 -11.11 6.08 2.71
CA GLU A 39 -10.97 6.93 3.90
C GLU A 39 -9.60 7.60 3.98
N PRO A 40 -9.47 8.77 4.62
CA PRO A 40 -8.21 9.50 4.70
C PRO A 40 -7.10 8.66 5.35
N PRO A 41 -5.83 8.85 4.93
CA PRO A 41 -4.72 7.91 5.19
C PRO A 41 -4.27 7.80 6.65
N VAL A 42 -4.81 8.63 7.53
CA VAL A 42 -4.31 8.78 8.89
C VAL A 42 -4.86 7.64 9.74
N CYS A 43 -4.02 6.64 9.97
CA CYS A 43 -4.22 5.71 11.08
C CYS A 43 -3.85 6.46 12.35
N ALA A 44 -4.76 6.54 13.32
CA ALA A 44 -4.50 7.18 14.62
C ALA A 44 -3.54 6.35 15.51
N ASP A 45 -2.69 5.50 14.91
CA ASP A 45 -1.74 4.67 15.64
C ASP A 45 -0.45 5.43 16.00
N GLY A 46 -0.25 6.63 15.42
CA GLY A 46 0.83 7.57 15.74
C GLY A 46 2.24 7.05 15.47
N LYS A 47 2.37 5.85 14.90
CA LYS A 47 3.63 5.12 14.74
C LYS A 47 4.00 4.86 13.28
N GLY A 48 3.11 5.15 12.33
CA GLY A 48 3.43 5.01 10.90
C GLY A 48 3.72 3.57 10.45
N ARG A 49 3.37 2.56 11.26
CA ARG A 49 3.71 1.16 10.97
C ARG A 49 3.02 0.65 9.70
N CYS A 50 1.77 1.06 9.47
CA CYS A 50 1.10 0.80 8.19
C CYS A 50 1.89 1.38 7.01
N THR A 51 2.40 2.60 7.17
CA THR A 51 3.16 3.29 6.13
C THR A 51 4.46 2.57 5.81
N GLU A 52 5.24 2.16 6.83
CA GLU A 52 6.50 1.44 6.61
C GLU A 52 6.25 0.09 5.91
N CYS A 53 5.32 -0.72 6.44
CA CYS A 53 5.02 -2.02 5.86
C CYS A 53 4.46 -1.92 4.43
N ALA A 54 3.56 -0.98 4.19
CA ALA A 54 2.96 -0.81 2.87
C ALA A 54 3.94 -0.22 1.86
N THR A 55 4.78 0.73 2.27
CA THR A 55 5.79 1.33 1.37
C THR A 55 6.76 0.27 0.88
N GLY A 56 7.32 -0.55 1.78
CA GLY A 56 8.22 -1.63 1.39
C GLY A 56 7.56 -2.65 0.45
N LEU A 57 6.29 -2.99 0.69
CA LEU A 57 5.51 -3.83 -0.22
C LEU A 57 5.33 -3.18 -1.59
N MET A 58 4.94 -1.92 -1.64
CA MET A 58 4.74 -1.16 -2.88
C MET A 58 6.05 -1.04 -3.68
N GLU A 59 7.18 -0.78 -3.02
CA GLU A 59 8.50 -0.75 -3.65
C GLU A 59 8.90 -2.10 -4.23
N LEU A 60 8.53 -3.22 -3.60
CA LEU A 60 8.74 -4.56 -4.17
C LEU A 60 7.90 -4.82 -5.44
N TYR A 61 6.75 -4.17 -5.60
CA TYR A 61 5.95 -4.24 -6.83
C TYR A 61 6.41 -3.27 -7.90
N ASP A 62 6.92 -2.10 -7.49
CA ASP A 62 7.49 -1.09 -8.38
C ASP A 62 8.85 -1.51 -8.93
N ALA A 63 9.64 -2.24 -8.12
CA ALA A 63 10.90 -2.79 -8.54
C ALA A 63 10.67 -3.59 -9.83
N PRO A 64 11.28 -3.17 -10.97
CA PRO A 64 11.17 -3.93 -12.19
C PRO A 64 11.64 -5.32 -11.85
N LYS A 65 10.78 -6.33 -12.07
CA LYS A 65 11.16 -7.74 -11.98
C LYS A 65 12.52 -7.83 -12.65
N CYS A 66 13.59 -8.01 -11.88
CA CYS A 66 14.92 -8.15 -12.43
C CYS A 66 14.80 -9.21 -13.52
N CYS A 67 14.99 -8.79 -14.78
CA CYS A 67 15.24 -9.69 -15.88
C CYS A 67 16.49 -10.48 -15.50
N LEU A 68 16.30 -11.67 -14.94
CA LEU A 68 17.27 -12.75 -14.94
C LEU A 68 16.91 -13.69 -16.09
#